data_AF-A0A7Y1XMH5-F1
#
_entry.id   AF-A0A7Y1XMH5-F1
#
_cell.length_a   1.000
_cell.length_b   1.000
_cell.length_c   1.000
_cell.angle_alpha   90.00
_cell.angle_beta   90.00
_cell.angle_gamma   90.00
#
_symmetry.space_group_name_H-M   'P 1'
#
loop_
_entity.id
_entity.type
_entity.pdbx_description
1 polymer ?
#
loop_
_entity_poly.entity_id
_entity_poly.type
_entity_poly.pdbx_seq_one_letter_code
_entity_poly.pdbx_strand_id
1 'polypeptide(L)'
;MAQEAVHNFGSIQIHGDTNVGFHMDLMNDGTFDQNTGLVGFYSDQDALTISGAFMPNLFDTEVDVGGDLILETTVNVLNNVNLITGDIKTSKSGTAIYSNFLDDAFYIGESSVSKIDGYGAMTNKASFVFPVGNEDRLRPLMIESVAINAMAKCAYFFEDPNNSKTLNADFSTGKKATEYISVSDTEFWRLESDVPSKVTLTWDMYSDVRSLGEYLSDLKVVGWSKTENQWVNLGNSAVEGGMAYGSVTSEVFVPSDYEILTIGGNDDRLETYSTIDLDNYFMTPNGDGANDILVLDGIENSPNNVLEIFNRYGVLVYSQANYQNDFDGQSNRESVVKKGTGLASGIYFYILTMHDLRQKHQGYLYISN
;
A
#
# COMPACT_ATOMS: atom_id res chain seq x y z
N MET A 1 -26.81 -36.90 -25.95
CA MET A 1 -26.42 -35.63 -25.30
C MET A 1 -25.40 -36.01 -24.26
N ALA A 2 -24.17 -35.54 -24.40
CA ALA A 2 -23.16 -35.72 -23.37
C ALA A 2 -23.57 -34.87 -22.16
N GLN A 3 -23.20 -35.31 -20.96
CA GLN A 3 -23.39 -34.52 -19.76
C GLN A 3 -22.45 -33.31 -19.84
N GLU A 4 -22.98 -32.10 -19.72
CA GLU A 4 -22.20 -30.86 -19.84
C GLU A 4 -21.61 -30.42 -18.49
N ALA A 5 -22.22 -30.84 -17.38
CA ALA A 5 -21.77 -30.54 -16.01
C ALA A 5 -22.03 -31.72 -15.07
N VAL A 6 -21.22 -31.88 -14.01
CA VAL A 6 -21.62 -32.70 -12.86
C VAL A 6 -22.67 -31.92 -12.08
N HIS A 7 -23.90 -32.43 -12.05
CA HIS A 7 -25.00 -31.79 -11.37
C HIS A 7 -25.32 -32.54 -10.08
N ASN A 8 -25.09 -31.89 -8.94
CA ASN A 8 -25.49 -32.40 -7.63
C ASN A 8 -26.89 -31.88 -7.24
N PHE A 9 -27.82 -32.79 -6.98
CA PHE A 9 -29.13 -32.48 -6.39
C PHE A 9 -29.29 -33.03 -4.96
N GLY A 10 -28.31 -33.79 -4.46
CA GLY A 10 -28.39 -34.54 -3.21
C GLY A 10 -27.39 -34.06 -2.16
N SER A 11 -27.21 -34.88 -1.12
CA SER A 11 -26.15 -34.66 -0.14
C SER A 11 -24.87 -35.37 -0.58
N ILE A 12 -23.79 -34.61 -0.71
CA ILE A 12 -22.45 -35.11 -0.97
C ILE A 12 -21.65 -35.03 0.33
N GLN A 13 -21.02 -36.16 0.67
CA GLN A 13 -19.97 -36.25 1.68
C GLN A 13 -18.75 -36.93 1.05
N ILE A 14 -17.60 -36.29 1.18
CA ILE A 14 -16.30 -36.73 0.69
C ILE A 14 -15.44 -37.00 1.92
N HIS A 15 -15.14 -38.28 2.15
CA HIS A 15 -14.36 -38.73 3.31
C HIS A 15 -12.86 -38.47 3.13
N GLY A 16 -12.11 -38.42 4.24
CA GLY A 16 -10.72 -37.91 4.28
C GLY A 16 -9.74 -38.55 3.32
N ASP A 17 -9.85 -39.87 3.09
CA ASP A 17 -8.96 -40.59 2.16
C ASP A 17 -9.42 -40.50 0.69
N THR A 18 -10.45 -39.70 0.40
CA THR A 18 -11.05 -39.59 -0.93
C THR A 18 -10.60 -38.34 -1.64
N ASN A 19 -10.19 -38.51 -2.90
CA ASN A 19 -9.90 -37.41 -3.82
C ASN A 19 -10.92 -37.44 -4.96
N VAL A 20 -11.57 -36.32 -5.23
CA VAL A 20 -12.49 -36.12 -6.35
C VAL A 20 -11.92 -35.07 -7.29
N GLY A 21 -11.76 -35.40 -8.57
CA GLY A 21 -11.33 -34.46 -9.60
C GLY A 21 -12.44 -34.14 -10.58
N PHE A 22 -12.82 -32.86 -10.67
CA PHE A 22 -13.74 -32.35 -11.68
C PHE A 22 -12.94 -31.85 -12.89
N HIS A 23 -13.25 -32.43 -14.05
CA HIS A 23 -12.71 -32.02 -15.36
C HIS A 23 -13.79 -31.36 -16.25
N MET A 24 -14.86 -30.89 -15.62
CA MET A 24 -16.03 -30.26 -16.23
C MET A 24 -16.73 -29.41 -15.17
N ASP A 25 -17.70 -28.60 -15.59
CA ASP A 25 -18.45 -27.72 -14.70
C ASP A 25 -19.12 -28.48 -13.55
N LEU A 26 -19.20 -27.83 -12.39
CA LEU A 26 -19.93 -28.30 -11.21
C LEU A 26 -21.17 -27.42 -11.01
N MET A 27 -22.35 -28.01 -11.11
CA MET A 27 -23.60 -27.36 -10.73
C MET A 27 -24.09 -27.96 -9.42
N ASN A 28 -24.08 -27.17 -8.33
CA ASN A 28 -24.45 -27.62 -7.00
C ASN A 28 -25.81 -27.07 -6.55
N ASP A 29 -26.83 -27.92 -6.66
CA ASP A 29 -28.18 -27.70 -6.11
C ASP A 29 -28.45 -28.59 -4.88
N GLY A 30 -27.39 -29.14 -4.29
CA GLY A 30 -27.42 -30.02 -3.13
C GLY A 30 -26.52 -29.55 -1.99
N THR A 31 -26.43 -30.37 -0.95
CA THR A 31 -25.63 -30.05 0.26
C THR A 31 -24.26 -30.72 0.19
N PHE A 32 -23.22 -29.99 0.59
CA PHE A 32 -21.90 -30.51 0.89
C PHE A 32 -21.78 -30.58 2.42
N ASP A 33 -21.81 -31.79 2.97
CA ASP A 33 -21.88 -32.02 4.43
C ASP A 33 -20.72 -32.90 4.90
N GLN A 34 -20.08 -32.49 6.00
CA GLN A 34 -18.97 -33.21 6.64
C GLN A 34 -17.86 -33.66 5.69
N ASN A 35 -17.53 -32.85 4.69
CA ASN A 35 -16.41 -33.12 3.79
C ASN A 35 -15.09 -32.99 4.53
N THR A 36 -14.22 -33.96 4.33
CA THR A 36 -12.86 -34.00 4.88
C THR A 36 -11.81 -34.40 3.86
N GLY A 37 -12.21 -34.74 2.62
CA GLY A 37 -11.30 -35.13 1.54
C GLY A 37 -10.99 -34.00 0.56
N LEU A 38 -10.25 -34.35 -0.49
CA LEU A 38 -9.78 -33.43 -1.53
C LEU A 38 -10.81 -33.29 -2.67
N VAL A 39 -11.07 -32.07 -3.11
CA VAL A 39 -11.79 -31.75 -4.34
C VAL A 39 -10.93 -30.90 -5.25
N GLY A 40 -10.53 -31.43 -6.39
CA GLY A 40 -9.76 -30.69 -7.39
C GLY A 40 -10.58 -30.31 -8.62
N PHE A 41 -10.23 -29.20 -9.24
CA PHE A 41 -10.72 -28.76 -10.54
C PHE A 41 -9.54 -28.71 -11.52
N TYR A 42 -9.67 -29.43 -12.64
CA TYR A 42 -8.55 -29.69 -13.54
C TYR A 42 -8.95 -29.52 -15.01
N SER A 43 -8.33 -28.57 -15.69
CA SER A 43 -8.50 -28.35 -17.14
C SER A 43 -7.26 -27.65 -17.70
N ASP A 44 -6.72 -28.14 -18.81
CA ASP A 44 -5.49 -27.57 -19.39
C ASP A 44 -5.72 -26.21 -20.09
N GLN A 45 -6.91 -25.98 -20.64
CA GLN A 45 -7.19 -24.84 -21.54
C GLN A 45 -8.58 -24.25 -21.32
N ASP A 46 -9.59 -25.08 -21.11
CA ASP A 46 -10.97 -24.63 -20.97
C ASP A 46 -11.23 -24.10 -19.56
N ALA A 47 -12.04 -23.05 -19.46
CA ALA A 47 -12.56 -22.58 -18.18
C ALA A 47 -13.48 -23.66 -17.57
N LEU A 48 -13.51 -23.74 -16.25
CA LEU A 48 -14.50 -24.51 -15.51
C LEU A 48 -15.38 -23.58 -14.68
N THR A 49 -16.66 -23.90 -14.56
CA THR A 49 -17.62 -23.10 -13.80
C THR A 49 -18.14 -23.88 -12.59
N ILE A 50 -18.20 -23.21 -11.43
CA ILE A 50 -18.94 -23.66 -10.26
C ILE A 50 -20.19 -22.79 -10.13
N SER A 51 -21.36 -23.40 -10.27
CA SER A 51 -22.67 -22.74 -10.22
C SER A 51 -23.66 -23.53 -9.35
N GLY A 52 -24.91 -23.08 -9.31
CA GLY A 52 -25.99 -23.73 -8.56
C GLY A 52 -26.46 -22.96 -7.32
N ALA A 53 -27.57 -23.41 -6.75
CA ALA A 53 -28.29 -22.71 -5.69
C ALA A 53 -27.61 -22.77 -4.32
N PHE A 54 -26.68 -23.71 -4.09
CA PHE A 54 -26.04 -23.93 -2.79
C PHE A 54 -24.52 -23.79 -2.89
N MET A 55 -23.93 -23.16 -1.87
CA MET A 55 -22.49 -22.98 -1.74
C MET A 55 -21.82 -24.33 -1.41
N PRO A 56 -20.87 -24.82 -2.23
CA PRO A 56 -20.09 -26.00 -1.88
C PRO A 56 -19.18 -25.71 -0.67
N ASN A 57 -19.15 -26.62 0.29
CA ASN A 57 -18.19 -26.63 1.40
C ASN A 57 -17.10 -27.66 1.10
N LEU A 58 -15.94 -27.17 0.67
CA LEU A 58 -14.80 -27.98 0.28
C LEU A 58 -13.79 -28.01 1.43
N PHE A 59 -13.22 -29.17 1.73
CA PHE A 59 -12.24 -29.28 2.81
C PHE A 59 -10.86 -28.88 2.32
N ASP A 60 -10.28 -29.74 1.49
CA ASP A 60 -9.09 -29.43 0.70
C ASP A 60 -9.50 -29.23 -0.76
N THR A 61 -9.01 -28.17 -1.39
CA THR A 61 -9.31 -27.83 -2.78
C THR A 61 -8.02 -27.69 -3.60
N GLU A 62 -8.00 -28.21 -4.82
CA GLU A 62 -6.96 -27.88 -5.81
C GLU A 62 -7.56 -27.16 -7.01
N VAL A 63 -6.85 -26.16 -7.53
CA VAL A 63 -7.23 -25.43 -8.73
C VAL A 63 -6.08 -25.47 -9.72
N ASP A 64 -6.26 -26.24 -10.79
CA ASP A 64 -5.36 -26.34 -11.93
C ASP A 64 -6.20 -26.23 -13.22
N VAL A 65 -6.70 -25.01 -13.47
CA VAL A 65 -7.66 -24.71 -14.52
C VAL A 65 -7.07 -23.64 -15.41
N GLY A 66 -6.33 -24.03 -16.46
CA GLY A 66 -5.63 -23.10 -17.35
C GLY A 66 -6.53 -22.04 -18.02
N GLY A 67 -7.84 -22.30 -18.14
CA GLY A 67 -8.85 -21.34 -18.59
C GLY A 67 -9.57 -20.57 -17.49
N ASP A 68 -9.07 -20.63 -16.25
CA ASP A 68 -9.65 -20.10 -15.02
C ASP A 68 -10.86 -20.87 -14.46
N LEU A 69 -10.98 -20.88 -13.14
CA LEU A 69 -12.12 -21.42 -12.40
C LEU A 69 -13.12 -20.28 -12.10
N ILE A 70 -14.24 -20.27 -12.81
CA ILE A 70 -15.28 -19.25 -12.69
C ILE A 70 -16.26 -19.64 -11.59
N LEU A 71 -16.49 -18.73 -10.64
CA LEU A 71 -17.49 -18.89 -9.60
C LEU A 71 -18.74 -18.07 -9.93
N GLU A 72 -19.86 -18.77 -10.13
CA GLU A 72 -21.21 -18.19 -10.19
C GLU A 72 -21.98 -18.38 -8.88
N THR A 73 -21.42 -19.16 -7.95
CA THR A 73 -21.88 -19.30 -6.56
C THR A 73 -20.69 -19.25 -5.62
N THR A 74 -20.91 -18.85 -4.36
CA THR A 74 -19.83 -18.79 -3.37
C THR A 74 -19.32 -20.19 -3.04
N VAL A 75 -18.00 -20.32 -2.85
CA VAL A 75 -17.36 -21.56 -2.39
C VAL A 75 -16.74 -21.32 -1.03
N ASN A 76 -16.98 -22.23 -0.09
CA ASN A 76 -16.32 -22.24 1.21
C ASN A 76 -15.20 -23.27 1.23
N VAL A 77 -14.07 -22.87 1.81
CA VAL A 77 -12.91 -23.73 2.04
C VAL A 77 -12.69 -23.85 3.54
N LEU A 78 -12.57 -25.10 4.01
CA LEU A 78 -12.48 -25.44 5.43
C LEU A 78 -11.03 -25.69 5.89
N ASN A 79 -10.10 -26.04 4.98
CA ASN A 79 -8.71 -26.34 5.34
C ASN A 79 -7.69 -25.72 4.37
N ASN A 80 -7.64 -26.13 3.11
CA ASN A 80 -6.60 -25.68 2.18
C ASN A 80 -7.13 -25.41 0.77
N VAL A 81 -6.57 -24.39 0.10
CA VAL A 81 -6.59 -24.25 -1.36
C VAL A 81 -5.18 -24.34 -1.91
N ASN A 82 -4.92 -25.32 -2.76
CA ASN A 82 -3.71 -25.41 -3.57
C ASN A 82 -3.97 -24.73 -4.93
N LEU A 83 -3.41 -23.54 -5.12
CA LEU A 83 -3.45 -22.79 -6.38
C LEU A 83 -2.27 -23.26 -7.25
N ILE A 84 -2.57 -23.88 -8.39
CA ILE A 84 -1.54 -24.45 -9.28
C ILE A 84 -1.45 -23.61 -10.57
N THR A 85 -2.55 -23.54 -11.31
CA THR A 85 -2.67 -22.76 -12.54
C THR A 85 -4.10 -22.23 -12.69
N GLY A 86 -4.23 -21.03 -13.24
CA GLY A 86 -5.51 -20.38 -13.46
C GLY A 86 -5.99 -19.63 -12.24
N ASP A 87 -6.75 -18.58 -12.50
CA ASP A 87 -7.34 -17.77 -11.45
C ASP A 87 -8.68 -18.36 -11.00
N ILE A 88 -9.00 -18.15 -9.72
CA ILE A 88 -10.38 -18.23 -9.25
C ILE A 88 -11.05 -16.89 -9.57
N LYS A 89 -11.98 -16.89 -10.52
CA LYS A 89 -12.66 -15.69 -10.99
C LYS A 89 -14.03 -15.54 -10.35
N THR A 90 -14.30 -14.35 -9.83
CA THR A 90 -15.62 -13.95 -9.34
C THR A 90 -15.96 -12.59 -9.92
N SER A 91 -17.25 -12.22 -9.92
CA SER A 91 -17.65 -10.90 -10.39
C SER A 91 -17.00 -9.79 -9.56
N LYS A 92 -16.38 -8.80 -10.21
CA LYS A 92 -15.86 -7.60 -9.54
C LYS A 92 -16.88 -6.47 -9.39
N SER A 93 -17.98 -6.52 -10.14
CA SER A 93 -19.05 -5.50 -10.09
C SER A 93 -20.02 -5.68 -8.91
N GLY A 94 -19.96 -6.83 -8.22
CA GLY A 94 -20.75 -7.10 -7.02
C GLY A 94 -20.00 -7.98 -6.02
N THR A 95 -20.41 -7.98 -4.76
CA THR A 95 -19.69 -8.66 -3.66
C THR A 95 -20.38 -9.95 -3.16
N ALA A 96 -21.36 -10.42 -3.92
CA ALA A 96 -22.23 -11.54 -3.52
C ALA A 96 -21.59 -12.91 -3.72
N ILE A 97 -20.63 -13.03 -4.64
CA ILE A 97 -19.95 -14.29 -4.98
C ILE A 97 -18.47 -14.11 -4.69
N TYR A 98 -17.91 -15.02 -3.89
CA TYR A 98 -16.53 -14.97 -3.44
C TYR A 98 -15.99 -16.36 -3.14
N SER A 99 -14.67 -16.50 -3.08
CA SER A 99 -14.00 -17.68 -2.51
C SER A 99 -13.70 -17.42 -1.04
N ASN A 100 -14.27 -18.22 -0.14
CA ASN A 100 -14.26 -17.95 1.31
C ASN A 100 -13.38 -18.93 2.08
N PHE A 101 -12.46 -18.40 2.88
CA PHE A 101 -11.59 -19.16 3.78
C PHE A 101 -12.13 -19.11 5.21
N LEU A 102 -12.65 -20.25 5.69
CA LEU A 102 -13.28 -20.36 7.01
C LEU A 102 -12.23 -20.66 8.10
N ASP A 103 -12.42 -20.09 9.29
CA ASP A 103 -11.73 -20.46 10.54
C ASP A 103 -10.19 -20.50 10.43
N ASP A 104 -9.58 -21.68 10.28
CA ASP A 104 -8.12 -21.87 10.14
C ASP A 104 -7.67 -22.14 8.69
N ALA A 105 -8.60 -22.11 7.72
CA ALA A 105 -8.31 -22.39 6.31
C ALA A 105 -7.25 -21.45 5.73
N PHE A 106 -6.36 -22.01 4.90
CA PHE A 106 -5.26 -21.30 4.26
C PHE A 106 -5.21 -21.63 2.76
N TYR A 107 -4.24 -21.05 2.06
CA TYR A 107 -3.92 -21.39 0.69
C TYR A 107 -2.40 -21.47 0.52
N ILE A 108 -1.99 -22.11 -0.57
CA ILE A 108 -0.61 -22.14 -1.06
C ILE A 108 -0.60 -21.99 -2.58
N GLY A 109 0.55 -21.60 -3.14
CA GLY A 109 0.77 -21.61 -4.59
C GLY A 109 0.25 -20.37 -5.31
N GLU A 110 0.00 -19.29 -4.58
CA GLU A 110 -0.37 -18.02 -5.19
C GLU A 110 0.76 -17.48 -6.08
N SER A 111 0.39 -16.99 -7.27
CA SER A 111 1.33 -16.39 -8.21
C SER A 111 0.63 -15.39 -9.11
N SER A 112 1.35 -14.80 -10.07
CA SER A 112 0.75 -13.97 -11.12
C SER A 112 -0.25 -14.71 -11.99
N VAL A 113 -0.22 -16.05 -12.05
CA VAL A 113 -1.09 -16.89 -12.90
C VAL A 113 -2.01 -17.82 -12.11
N SER A 114 -2.02 -17.69 -10.79
CA SER A 114 -2.79 -18.54 -9.89
C SER A 114 -3.19 -17.75 -8.64
N LYS A 115 -4.34 -17.07 -8.69
CA LYS A 115 -4.81 -16.20 -7.60
C LYS A 115 -6.32 -16.01 -7.66
N ILE A 116 -6.88 -15.12 -6.83
CA ILE A 116 -8.28 -14.70 -6.93
C ILE A 116 -8.35 -13.43 -7.78
N ASP A 117 -8.92 -13.53 -8.98
CA ASP A 117 -9.26 -12.36 -9.82
C ASP A 117 -10.74 -12.00 -9.58
N GLY A 118 -10.97 -11.28 -8.48
CA GLY A 118 -12.30 -10.97 -7.96
C GLY A 118 -12.31 -10.86 -6.43
N TYR A 119 -13.44 -11.14 -5.80
CA TYR A 119 -13.57 -11.17 -4.35
C TYR A 119 -13.13 -12.51 -3.73
N GLY A 120 -12.15 -12.41 -2.83
CA GLY A 120 -11.89 -13.41 -1.79
C GLY A 120 -12.51 -12.98 -0.47
N ALA A 121 -12.79 -13.93 0.41
CA ALA A 121 -13.32 -13.67 1.75
C ALA A 121 -12.60 -14.49 2.82
N MET A 122 -12.58 -13.96 4.04
CA MET A 122 -12.25 -14.70 5.24
C MET A 122 -13.41 -14.66 6.23
N THR A 123 -13.60 -15.72 6.99
CA THR A 123 -14.63 -15.83 8.04
C THR A 123 -13.98 -16.34 9.32
N ASN A 124 -14.37 -15.77 10.47
CA ASN A 124 -13.84 -16.11 11.80
C ASN A 124 -12.31 -15.97 11.95
N LYS A 125 -11.71 -15.00 11.25
CA LYS A 125 -10.26 -14.71 11.31
C LYS A 125 -9.99 -13.28 11.78
N ALA A 126 -8.95 -13.11 12.58
CA ALA A 126 -8.43 -11.78 12.94
C ALA A 126 -7.43 -11.25 11.90
N SER A 127 -6.75 -12.14 11.17
CA SER A 127 -5.75 -11.75 10.17
C SER A 127 -5.78 -12.67 8.97
N PHE A 128 -5.50 -12.12 7.78
CA PHE A 128 -5.40 -12.88 6.54
C PHE A 128 -4.64 -12.09 5.48
N VAL A 129 -4.02 -12.80 4.55
CA VAL A 129 -3.49 -12.22 3.31
C VAL A 129 -4.42 -12.65 2.20
N PHE A 130 -5.08 -11.72 1.54
CA PHE A 130 -5.93 -12.04 0.39
C PHE A 130 -5.05 -12.23 -0.85
N PRO A 131 -5.07 -13.41 -1.51
CA PRO A 131 -4.31 -13.65 -2.73
C PRO A 131 -5.06 -13.07 -3.93
N VAL A 132 -5.37 -11.77 -3.89
CA VAL A 132 -6.15 -11.09 -4.93
C VAL A 132 -5.24 -10.51 -6.01
N GLY A 133 -5.79 -10.37 -7.20
CA GLY A 133 -5.07 -9.79 -8.33
C GLY A 133 -5.95 -9.46 -9.51
N ASN A 134 -5.30 -9.19 -10.63
CA ASN A 134 -5.96 -8.94 -11.90
C ASN A 134 -5.03 -9.32 -13.04
N GLU A 135 -5.53 -10.10 -14.00
CA GLU A 135 -4.73 -10.61 -15.13
C GLU A 135 -3.40 -11.17 -14.63
N ASP A 136 -2.26 -10.73 -15.15
CA ASP A 136 -0.94 -11.25 -14.74
C ASP A 136 -0.36 -10.58 -13.48
N ARG A 137 -1.18 -9.86 -12.69
CA ARG A 137 -0.71 -9.13 -11.49
C ARG A 137 -1.34 -9.69 -10.22
N LEU A 138 -0.51 -10.31 -9.38
CA LEU A 138 -0.84 -10.64 -7.99
C LEU A 138 -0.57 -9.43 -7.11
N ARG A 139 -1.61 -8.91 -6.44
CA ARG A 139 -1.55 -7.70 -5.60
C ARG A 139 -2.19 -7.98 -4.24
N PRO A 140 -1.48 -8.75 -3.37
CA PRO A 140 -2.05 -9.17 -2.11
C PRO A 140 -2.33 -7.98 -1.20
N LEU A 141 -3.39 -8.12 -0.42
CA LEU A 141 -3.73 -7.22 0.68
C LEU A 141 -3.70 -8.03 1.97
N MET A 142 -2.95 -7.57 2.95
CA MET A 142 -2.97 -8.14 4.30
C MET A 142 -3.87 -7.31 5.20
N ILE A 143 -4.68 -7.98 6.01
CA ILE A 143 -5.49 -7.38 7.06
C ILE A 143 -5.08 -7.95 8.42
N GLU A 144 -4.95 -7.07 9.42
CA GLU A 144 -4.70 -7.40 10.82
C GLU A 144 -5.69 -6.65 11.71
N SER A 145 -6.72 -7.34 12.17
CA SER A 145 -7.82 -6.79 12.94
C SER A 145 -7.59 -6.89 14.44
N VAL A 146 -8.14 -5.93 15.19
CA VAL A 146 -8.05 -5.92 16.66
C VAL A 146 -8.90 -7.01 17.32
N ALA A 147 -9.80 -7.64 16.57
CA ALA A 147 -10.65 -8.74 16.99
C ALA A 147 -10.94 -9.67 15.80
N ILE A 148 -11.60 -10.80 16.06
CA ILE A 148 -12.04 -11.73 15.02
C ILE A 148 -13.09 -11.05 14.13
N ASN A 149 -12.88 -11.09 12.82
CA ASN A 149 -13.89 -10.73 11.84
C ASN A 149 -14.87 -11.88 11.70
N ALA A 150 -16.17 -11.61 11.87
CA ALA A 150 -17.20 -12.54 11.44
C ALA A 150 -17.06 -12.81 9.94
N MET A 151 -16.77 -11.77 9.15
CA MET A 151 -16.40 -11.88 7.75
C MET A 151 -15.59 -10.65 7.32
N ALA A 152 -14.67 -10.84 6.39
CA ALA A 152 -14.09 -9.76 5.61
C ALA A 152 -13.97 -10.17 4.14
N LYS A 153 -14.11 -9.23 3.21
CA LYS A 153 -13.99 -9.49 1.76
C LYS A 153 -13.02 -8.52 1.11
N CYS A 154 -12.23 -9.00 0.16
CA CYS A 154 -11.28 -8.18 -0.56
C CYS A 154 -11.28 -8.49 -2.06
N ALA A 155 -11.15 -7.46 -2.87
CA ALA A 155 -10.85 -7.55 -4.29
C ALA A 155 -9.84 -6.47 -4.69
N TYR A 156 -9.07 -6.75 -5.74
CA TYR A 156 -8.10 -5.83 -6.33
C TYR A 156 -8.53 -5.38 -7.73
N PHE A 157 -8.25 -4.13 -8.07
CA PHE A 157 -8.63 -3.49 -9.32
C PHE A 157 -7.44 -2.72 -9.89
N PHE A 158 -7.01 -3.10 -11.09
CA PHE A 158 -6.04 -2.33 -11.87
C PHE A 158 -6.78 -1.35 -12.79
N GLU A 159 -7.44 -0.37 -12.20
CA GLU A 159 -8.19 0.65 -12.92
C GLU A 159 -8.09 2.01 -12.23
N ASP A 160 -8.29 3.07 -13.01
CA ASP A 160 -8.25 4.44 -12.49
C ASP A 160 -9.47 4.74 -11.62
N PRO A 161 -9.29 5.07 -10.32
CA PRO A 161 -10.39 5.42 -9.43
C PRO A 161 -11.21 6.63 -9.88
N ASN A 162 -10.66 7.56 -10.68
CA ASN A 162 -11.42 8.69 -11.24
C ASN A 162 -12.50 8.24 -12.25
N ASN A 163 -12.41 7.02 -12.77
CA ASN A 163 -13.35 6.49 -13.76
C ASN A 163 -13.38 4.95 -13.69
N SER A 164 -13.76 4.41 -12.53
CA SER A 164 -13.90 2.98 -12.34
C SER A 164 -15.06 2.47 -13.20
N LYS A 165 -14.70 1.74 -14.27
CA LYS A 165 -15.69 1.09 -15.15
C LYS A 165 -16.35 -0.08 -14.45
N THR A 166 -15.59 -0.80 -13.63
CA THR A 166 -16.06 -2.00 -12.95
C THR A 166 -17.09 -1.68 -11.87
N LEU A 167 -16.87 -0.61 -11.10
CA LEU A 167 -17.78 -0.15 -10.06
C LEU A 167 -18.80 0.89 -10.57
N ASN A 168 -18.64 1.37 -11.81
CA ASN A 168 -19.45 2.44 -12.39
C ASN A 168 -19.50 3.68 -11.46
N ALA A 169 -18.31 4.12 -11.02
CA ALA A 169 -18.13 5.16 -10.02
C ALA A 169 -16.94 6.06 -10.34
N ASP A 170 -16.97 7.29 -9.81
CA ASP A 170 -15.89 8.29 -9.87
C ASP A 170 -15.47 8.65 -8.44
N PHE A 171 -14.26 8.24 -8.08
CA PHE A 171 -13.57 8.53 -6.83
C PHE A 171 -12.46 9.57 -7.06
N SER A 172 -12.85 10.74 -7.56
CA SER A 172 -11.93 11.81 -7.95
C SER A 172 -10.75 11.99 -7.00
N THR A 173 -9.53 11.75 -7.48
CA THR A 173 -8.27 11.87 -6.72
C THR A 173 -7.96 13.33 -6.33
N GLY A 174 -8.72 14.29 -6.86
CA GLY A 174 -8.70 15.69 -6.45
C GLY A 174 -9.54 16.00 -5.20
N LYS A 175 -10.51 15.15 -4.82
CA LYS A 175 -11.34 15.35 -3.62
C LYS A 175 -10.65 14.75 -2.41
N LYS A 176 -9.94 15.58 -1.65
CA LYS A 176 -9.06 15.15 -0.57
C LYS A 176 -9.37 15.91 0.71
N ALA A 177 -9.31 15.21 1.85
CA ALA A 177 -9.50 15.83 3.16
C ALA A 177 -8.43 16.91 3.48
N THR A 178 -7.26 16.78 2.84
CA THR A 178 -6.18 17.78 2.90
C THR A 178 -5.51 17.87 1.54
N GLU A 179 -5.05 19.05 1.16
CA GLU A 179 -4.32 19.28 -0.09
C GLU A 179 -2.96 18.54 -0.15
N TYR A 180 -2.38 18.17 0.99
CA TYR A 180 -1.05 17.56 1.10
C TYR A 180 -0.96 16.07 0.73
N ILE A 181 -2.08 15.45 0.34
CA ILE A 181 -2.13 14.03 -0.03
C ILE A 181 -2.10 13.93 -1.55
N SER A 182 -1.22 13.08 -2.07
CA SER A 182 -1.33 12.54 -3.43
C SER A 182 -2.05 11.19 -3.36
N VAL A 183 -2.85 10.87 -4.38
CA VAL A 183 -3.64 9.63 -4.44
C VAL A 183 -3.36 8.97 -5.79
N SER A 184 -3.04 7.68 -5.78
CA SER A 184 -2.83 6.92 -7.01
C SER A 184 -4.07 6.93 -7.89
N ASP A 185 -3.86 7.12 -9.18
CA ASP A 185 -4.85 6.97 -10.25
C ASP A 185 -4.67 5.64 -11.02
N THR A 186 -3.87 4.72 -10.48
CA THR A 186 -3.40 3.53 -11.21
C THR A 186 -4.13 2.26 -10.79
N GLU A 187 -4.36 2.08 -9.49
CA GLU A 187 -4.95 0.87 -8.93
C GLU A 187 -5.65 1.14 -7.60
N PHE A 188 -6.51 0.21 -7.18
CA PHE A 188 -7.11 0.24 -5.85
C PHE A 188 -7.57 -1.15 -5.39
N TRP A 189 -7.86 -1.25 -4.10
CA TRP A 189 -8.46 -2.40 -3.46
C TRP A 189 -9.81 -2.00 -2.88
N ARG A 190 -10.74 -2.95 -2.86
CA ARG A 190 -11.93 -2.86 -2.02
C ARG A 190 -11.80 -3.84 -0.88
N LEU A 191 -12.07 -3.40 0.34
CA LEU A 191 -12.00 -4.21 1.55
C LEU A 191 -13.23 -3.94 2.42
N GLU A 192 -13.99 -4.98 2.70
CA GLU A 192 -15.16 -4.94 3.58
C GLU A 192 -14.82 -5.64 4.90
N SER A 193 -14.88 -4.91 6.01
CA SER A 193 -14.72 -5.42 7.38
C SER A 193 -15.19 -4.35 8.36
N ASP A 194 -16.03 -4.75 9.32
CA ASP A 194 -16.56 -3.86 10.36
C ASP A 194 -15.67 -3.82 11.61
N VAL A 195 -14.57 -4.58 11.62
CA VAL A 195 -13.63 -4.63 12.75
C VAL A 195 -12.48 -3.66 12.49
N PRO A 196 -12.10 -2.81 13.47
CA PRO A 196 -10.93 -1.97 13.35
C PRO A 196 -9.68 -2.79 13.02
N SER A 197 -8.94 -2.39 11.99
CA SER A 197 -7.86 -3.15 11.39
C SER A 197 -6.73 -2.27 10.89
N LYS A 198 -5.52 -2.83 10.89
CA LYS A 198 -4.44 -2.37 10.02
C LYS A 198 -4.54 -3.11 8.69
N VAL A 199 -4.16 -2.43 7.61
CA VAL A 199 -4.15 -2.97 6.26
C VAL A 199 -2.81 -2.70 5.61
N THR A 200 -2.21 -3.72 5.01
CA THR A 200 -0.97 -3.60 4.25
C THR A 200 -1.26 -3.77 2.77
N LEU A 201 -0.93 -2.74 1.99
CA LEU A 201 -0.99 -2.75 0.53
C LEU A 201 0.40 -3.01 -0.03
N THR A 202 0.48 -3.74 -1.14
CA THR A 202 1.73 -4.02 -1.85
C THR A 202 1.77 -3.30 -3.18
N TRP A 203 2.98 -2.95 -3.66
CA TRP A 203 3.17 -2.36 -4.99
C TRP A 203 4.28 -3.06 -5.77
N ASP A 204 4.25 -2.84 -7.09
CA ASP A 204 5.31 -3.21 -8.01
C ASP A 204 5.69 -2.03 -8.92
N MET A 205 6.48 -2.30 -9.96
CA MET A 205 6.93 -1.27 -10.90
C MET A 205 5.82 -0.66 -11.76
N TYR A 206 4.63 -1.27 -11.78
CA TYR A 206 3.47 -0.81 -12.53
C TYR A 206 2.51 0.04 -11.68
N SER A 207 2.69 0.10 -10.36
CA SER A 207 1.88 0.91 -9.44
C SER A 207 2.23 2.41 -9.46
N ASP A 208 3.29 2.79 -10.19
CA ASP A 208 3.80 4.18 -10.32
C ASP A 208 3.97 4.95 -9.00
N VAL A 209 4.39 4.29 -7.92
CA VAL A 209 4.50 4.94 -6.59
C VAL A 209 5.48 6.13 -6.54
N ARG A 210 6.34 6.29 -7.54
CA ARG A 210 7.24 7.46 -7.66
C ARG A 210 6.52 8.76 -8.00
N SER A 211 5.32 8.69 -8.57
CA SER A 211 4.50 9.89 -8.76
C SER A 211 3.82 10.36 -7.47
N LEU A 212 3.85 9.54 -6.42
CA LEU A 212 3.23 9.81 -5.13
C LEU A 212 4.20 10.40 -4.09
N GLY A 213 5.52 10.30 -4.31
CA GLY A 213 6.52 10.90 -3.42
C GLY A 213 7.96 10.49 -3.75
N GLU A 214 8.92 11.26 -3.24
CA GLU A 214 10.36 11.01 -3.43
C GLU A 214 10.92 9.91 -2.51
N TYR A 215 10.37 9.77 -1.30
CA TYR A 215 10.83 8.85 -0.26
C TYR A 215 9.76 7.81 0.08
N LEU A 216 10.18 6.63 0.54
CA LEU A 216 9.25 5.59 1.00
C LEU A 216 8.38 6.07 2.16
N SER A 217 8.92 6.95 3.01
CA SER A 217 8.18 7.58 4.10
C SER A 217 7.05 8.50 3.63
N ASP A 218 7.06 8.93 2.36
CA ASP A 218 5.97 9.73 1.80
C ASP A 218 4.75 8.88 1.50
N LEU A 219 4.96 7.61 1.15
CA LEU A 219 3.88 6.67 0.82
C LEU A 219 2.99 6.43 2.04
N LYS A 220 1.70 6.17 1.79
CA LYS A 220 0.71 5.87 2.82
C LYS A 220 -0.46 5.12 2.23
N VAL A 221 -1.27 4.52 3.10
CA VAL A 221 -2.59 4.03 2.71
C VAL A 221 -3.55 5.22 2.72
N VAL A 222 -4.37 5.35 1.69
CA VAL A 222 -5.47 6.32 1.62
C VAL A 222 -6.77 5.61 1.29
N GLY A 223 -7.88 6.12 1.81
CA GLY A 223 -9.21 5.54 1.60
C GLY A 223 -10.23 6.58 1.18
N TRP A 224 -11.13 6.21 0.26
CA TRP A 224 -12.29 7.01 -0.10
C TRP A 224 -13.37 6.88 0.96
N SER A 225 -13.54 7.91 1.81
CA SER A 225 -14.55 7.90 2.87
C SER A 225 -15.96 7.96 2.30
N LYS A 226 -16.83 7.02 2.67
CA LYS A 226 -18.24 7.01 2.26
C LYS A 226 -19.02 8.19 2.86
N THR A 227 -18.67 8.59 4.08
CA THR A 227 -19.32 9.68 4.79
C THR A 227 -18.90 11.04 4.24
N GLU A 228 -17.59 11.25 4.11
CA GLU A 228 -17.04 12.55 3.71
C GLU A 228 -16.97 12.75 2.19
N ASN A 229 -17.12 11.68 1.39
CA ASN A 229 -17.01 11.69 -0.07
C ASN A 229 -15.69 12.31 -0.57
N GLN A 230 -14.60 11.93 0.09
CA GLN A 230 -13.25 12.38 -0.22
C GLN A 230 -12.20 11.36 0.26
N TRP A 231 -10.99 11.45 -0.29
CA TRP A 231 -9.83 10.69 0.13
C TRP A 231 -9.30 11.17 1.48
N VAL A 232 -9.05 10.22 2.38
CA VAL A 232 -8.51 10.44 3.73
C VAL A 232 -7.21 9.67 3.89
N ASN A 233 -6.23 10.29 4.57
CA ASN A 233 -5.00 9.62 4.95
C ASN A 233 -5.27 8.58 6.05
N LEU A 234 -4.99 7.31 5.76
CA LEU A 234 -5.10 6.20 6.70
C LEU A 234 -3.76 5.82 7.33
N GLY A 235 -2.68 6.51 6.97
CA GLY A 235 -1.39 6.44 7.64
C GLY A 235 -0.37 5.51 6.98
N ASN A 236 0.80 5.48 7.61
CA ASN A 236 1.96 4.68 7.25
C ASN A 236 2.63 4.24 8.57
N SER A 237 2.08 3.20 9.20
CA SER A 237 2.63 2.66 10.45
C SER A 237 3.84 1.75 10.20
N ALA A 238 4.01 1.27 8.97
CA ALA A 238 5.20 0.57 8.50
C ALA A 238 5.30 0.68 6.97
N VAL A 239 6.51 0.87 6.46
CA VAL A 239 6.83 0.83 5.04
C VAL A 239 8.10 0.02 4.81
N GLU A 240 8.05 -0.91 3.86
CA GLU A 240 9.14 -1.84 3.60
C GLU A 240 9.40 -1.97 2.09
N GLY A 241 10.64 -2.33 1.73
CA GLY A 241 11.06 -2.53 0.34
C GLY A 241 11.70 -1.29 -0.28
N GLY A 242 11.32 -0.99 -1.52
CA GLY A 242 11.86 0.12 -2.32
C GLY A 242 10.86 0.64 -3.35
N MET A 243 11.21 1.73 -4.04
CA MET A 243 10.31 2.37 -5.03
C MET A 243 9.92 1.51 -6.23
N ALA A 244 10.49 0.31 -6.39
CA ALA A 244 10.09 -0.64 -7.43
C ALA A 244 9.19 -1.75 -6.90
N TYR A 245 9.35 -2.16 -5.64
CA TYR A 245 8.59 -3.24 -5.00
C TYR A 245 8.60 -3.00 -3.50
N GLY A 246 7.45 -3.09 -2.85
CA GLY A 246 7.37 -2.91 -1.41
C GLY A 246 5.96 -3.00 -0.87
N SER A 247 5.81 -2.61 0.39
CA SER A 247 4.52 -2.57 1.06
C SER A 247 4.40 -1.40 2.02
N VAL A 248 3.17 -0.95 2.24
CA VAL A 248 2.82 0.13 3.18
C VAL A 248 1.64 -0.29 4.01
N THR A 249 1.75 -0.10 5.32
CA THR A 249 0.74 -0.50 6.31
C THR A 249 0.07 0.73 6.90
N SER A 250 -1.26 0.73 6.94
CA SER A 250 -2.05 1.81 7.53
C SER A 250 -1.89 1.90 9.06
N GLU A 251 -2.42 2.97 9.64
CA GLU A 251 -2.90 2.97 11.03
C GLU A 251 -4.19 2.16 11.17
N VAL A 252 -4.70 2.03 12.39
CA VAL A 252 -5.97 1.32 12.65
C VAL A 252 -7.15 2.16 12.18
N PHE A 253 -8.02 1.57 11.34
CA PHE A 253 -9.29 2.17 10.89
C PHE A 253 -10.35 1.06 10.68
N VAL A 254 -11.61 1.42 10.43
CA VAL A 254 -12.67 0.45 10.09
C VAL A 254 -12.79 0.36 8.55
N PRO A 255 -12.41 -0.77 7.91
CA PRO A 255 -12.44 -0.87 6.45
C PRO A 255 -13.78 -0.54 5.79
N SER A 256 -14.89 -1.00 6.37
CA SER A 256 -16.24 -0.78 5.84
C SER A 256 -16.68 0.69 5.76
N ASP A 257 -16.01 1.61 6.45
CA ASP A 257 -16.27 3.06 6.36
C ASP A 257 -15.76 3.68 5.04
N TYR A 258 -14.95 2.92 4.29
CA TYR A 258 -14.31 3.34 3.05
C TYR A 258 -14.79 2.50 1.87
N GLU A 259 -15.00 3.12 0.71
CA GLU A 259 -15.47 2.40 -0.49
C GLU A 259 -14.31 1.64 -1.15
N ILE A 260 -13.17 2.31 -1.28
CA ILE A 260 -11.94 1.77 -1.84
C ILE A 260 -10.72 2.31 -1.08
N LEU A 261 -9.63 1.56 -1.14
CA LEU A 261 -8.32 1.86 -0.59
C LEU A 261 -7.30 1.91 -1.73
N THR A 262 -6.35 2.82 -1.68
CA THR A 262 -5.21 2.81 -2.60
C THR A 262 -3.95 3.31 -1.90
N ILE A 263 -2.83 3.29 -2.61
CA ILE A 263 -1.60 3.91 -2.20
C ILE A 263 -1.71 5.41 -2.51
N GLY A 264 -1.43 6.21 -1.50
CA GLY A 264 -1.21 7.64 -1.66
C GLY A 264 0.21 8.00 -1.28
N GLY A 265 0.50 9.29 -1.34
CA GLY A 265 1.75 9.82 -0.85
C GLY A 265 1.63 11.27 -0.39
N ASN A 266 2.72 12.01 -0.50
CA ASN A 266 2.72 13.46 -0.27
C ASN A 266 2.57 14.17 -1.61
N ASP A 267 1.78 15.24 -1.65
CA ASP A 267 1.83 16.15 -2.80
C ASP A 267 3.04 17.07 -2.65
N ASP A 268 4.19 16.62 -3.15
CA ASP A 268 5.47 17.33 -3.02
C ASP A 268 5.47 18.69 -3.75
N ARG A 269 4.48 18.94 -4.61
CA ARG A 269 4.29 20.26 -5.27
C ARG A 269 3.75 21.32 -4.31
N LEU A 270 3.27 20.88 -3.14
CA LEU A 270 2.72 21.71 -2.06
C LEU A 270 3.56 21.63 -0.78
N GLU A 271 4.82 21.15 -0.87
CA GLU A 271 5.88 21.15 0.17
C GLU A 271 6.09 22.57 0.73
N THR A 272 5.14 23.04 1.55
CA THR A 272 5.25 24.28 2.27
C THR A 272 5.90 23.92 3.57
N TYR A 273 7.24 23.90 3.57
CA TYR A 273 7.96 23.95 4.84
C TYR A 273 7.38 25.09 5.67
N SER A 274 6.96 24.80 6.90
CA SER A 274 6.54 25.88 7.80
C SER A 274 7.77 26.76 8.08
N THR A 275 7.60 28.07 7.94
CA THR A 275 8.67 29.01 8.27
C THR A 275 8.78 29.11 9.78
N ILE A 276 9.94 28.75 10.33
CA ILE A 276 10.30 29.17 11.67
C ILE A 276 10.99 30.53 11.59
N ASP A 277 10.83 31.36 12.61
CA ASP A 277 11.67 32.55 12.80
C ASP A 277 12.84 32.14 13.69
N LEU A 278 14.02 32.02 13.07
CA LEU A 278 15.29 32.02 13.78
C LEU A 278 15.87 33.45 13.77
N ASP A 279 16.67 33.75 14.77
CA ASP A 279 17.39 35.01 14.84
C ASP A 279 18.41 35.16 13.69
N ASN A 280 18.92 36.38 13.54
CA ASN A 280 20.08 36.62 12.68
C ASN A 280 21.36 36.51 13.50
N TYR A 281 22.39 35.94 12.89
CA TYR A 281 23.59 35.54 13.61
C TYR A 281 24.78 36.44 13.30
N PHE A 282 25.67 36.61 14.28
CA PHE A 282 26.93 37.34 14.16
C PHE A 282 28.06 36.41 14.57
N MET A 283 29.06 36.25 13.71
CA MET A 283 30.21 35.38 13.93
C MET A 283 31.52 36.16 13.93
N THR A 284 32.41 35.80 14.85
CA THR A 284 33.79 36.29 14.95
C THR A 284 34.75 35.11 15.05
N PRO A 285 35.05 34.40 13.95
CA PRO A 285 35.87 33.20 13.97
C PRO A 285 37.36 33.53 14.15
N ASN A 286 37.73 33.97 15.35
CA ASN A 286 39.08 34.41 15.74
C ASN A 286 39.76 33.43 16.72
N GLY A 287 39.04 32.41 17.18
CA GLY A 287 39.53 31.37 18.09
C GLY A 287 39.59 31.81 19.56
N ASP A 288 38.88 32.86 19.95
CA ASP A 288 38.77 33.31 21.35
C ASP A 288 37.69 32.56 22.16
N GLY A 289 36.93 31.67 21.51
CA GLY A 289 35.86 30.87 22.08
C GLY A 289 34.48 31.54 22.05
N ALA A 290 34.38 32.79 21.57
CA ALA A 290 33.13 33.55 21.49
C ALA A 290 32.70 33.78 20.03
N ASN A 291 31.50 33.28 19.69
CA ASN A 291 30.91 33.38 18.34
C ASN A 291 31.80 32.82 17.22
N ASP A 292 32.64 31.82 17.53
CA ASP A 292 33.51 31.16 16.55
C ASP A 292 32.74 30.25 15.59
N ILE A 293 31.57 29.74 16.00
CA ILE A 293 30.73 28.80 15.23
C ILE A 293 29.28 29.28 15.11
N LEU A 294 28.60 28.85 14.04
CA LEU A 294 27.17 29.08 13.87
C LEU A 294 26.37 28.02 14.63
N VAL A 295 25.71 28.44 15.70
CA VAL A 295 24.80 27.57 16.47
C VAL A 295 23.37 27.95 16.11
N LEU A 296 22.63 27.01 15.53
CA LEU A 296 21.22 27.13 15.21
C LEU A 296 20.42 26.29 16.22
N ASP A 297 19.51 26.93 16.94
CA ASP A 297 18.65 26.26 17.91
C ASP A 297 17.59 25.38 17.22
N GLY A 298 17.28 24.24 17.83
CA GLY A 298 16.20 23.35 17.38
C GLY A 298 16.61 22.30 16.36
N ILE A 299 17.83 22.38 15.80
CA ILE A 299 18.32 21.40 14.81
C ILE A 299 18.49 20.00 15.39
N GLU A 300 18.66 19.87 16.71
CA GLU A 300 18.72 18.59 17.42
C GLU A 300 17.41 17.79 17.32
N ASN A 301 16.31 18.47 17.01
CA ASN A 301 15.00 17.86 16.78
C ASN A 301 14.80 17.44 15.32
N SER A 302 15.76 17.74 14.43
CA SER A 302 15.78 17.27 13.05
C SER A 302 17.17 16.72 12.67
N PRO A 303 17.48 15.45 13.00
CA PRO A 303 18.73 14.81 12.60
C PRO A 303 18.94 14.79 11.08
N ASN A 304 17.87 14.75 10.29
CA ASN A 304 17.86 14.90 8.84
C ASN A 304 17.63 16.36 8.46
N ASN A 305 18.62 17.20 8.75
CA ASN A 305 18.61 18.62 8.35
C ASN A 305 19.68 18.91 7.29
N VAL A 306 19.53 20.04 6.59
CA VAL A 306 20.52 20.55 5.64
C VAL A 306 20.72 22.04 5.87
N LEU A 307 21.97 22.45 6.09
CA LEU A 307 22.39 23.85 6.12
C LEU A 307 23.09 24.22 4.82
N GLU A 308 22.65 25.31 4.19
CA GLU A 308 23.28 25.90 3.01
C GLU A 308 23.58 27.38 3.26
N ILE A 309 24.79 27.84 2.95
CA ILE A 309 25.19 29.25 3.12
C ILE A 309 25.66 29.82 1.79
N PHE A 310 25.18 31.02 1.47
CA PHE A 310 25.40 31.75 0.24
C PHE A 310 26.05 33.10 0.55
N ASN A 311 26.97 33.53 -0.31
CA ASN A 311 27.49 34.90 -0.24
C ASN A 311 26.47 35.92 -0.76
N ARG A 312 26.79 37.21 -0.64
CA ARG A 312 25.93 38.32 -1.13
C ARG A 312 25.60 38.31 -2.63
N TYR A 313 26.28 37.49 -3.43
CA TYR A 313 26.01 37.32 -4.86
C TYR A 313 25.16 36.07 -5.15
N GLY A 314 24.65 35.40 -4.12
CA GLY A 314 23.86 34.17 -4.25
C GLY A 314 24.70 32.93 -4.55
N VAL A 315 26.03 32.99 -4.41
CA VAL A 315 26.90 31.84 -4.66
C VAL A 315 27.01 31.00 -3.39
N LEU A 316 26.71 29.70 -3.50
CA LEU A 316 26.84 28.72 -2.42
C LEU A 316 28.31 28.59 -1.99
N VAL A 317 28.60 28.88 -0.73
CA VAL A 317 29.94 28.80 -0.13
C VAL A 317 30.06 27.67 0.89
N TYR A 318 28.94 27.22 1.46
CA TYR A 318 28.90 26.12 2.40
C TYR A 318 27.64 25.29 2.21
N SER A 319 27.75 23.98 2.40
CA SER A 319 26.59 23.09 2.44
C SER A 319 26.91 21.83 3.23
N GLN A 320 26.06 21.46 4.16
CA GLN A 320 26.21 20.26 4.98
C GLN A 320 24.86 19.64 5.24
N ALA A 321 24.76 18.35 4.94
CA ALA A 321 23.67 17.49 5.42
C ALA A 321 23.99 17.02 6.85
N ASN A 322 22.94 16.81 7.64
CA ASN A 322 23.00 16.48 9.06
C ASN A 322 23.88 17.46 9.85
N TYR A 323 23.67 18.76 9.66
CA TYR A 323 24.45 19.82 10.32
C TYR A 323 24.40 19.69 11.85
N GLN A 324 25.54 19.89 12.52
CA GLN A 324 25.70 19.66 13.97
C GLN A 324 26.26 20.90 14.71
N ASN A 325 25.93 22.11 14.25
CA ASN A 325 26.45 23.36 14.82
C ASN A 325 27.98 23.46 14.75
N ASP A 326 28.58 23.04 13.63
CA ASP A 326 30.02 22.91 13.42
C ASP A 326 30.59 23.84 12.34
N PHE A 327 29.80 24.77 11.79
CA PHE A 327 30.28 25.74 10.81
C PHE A 327 31.11 26.83 11.50
N ASP A 328 32.37 26.94 11.11
CA ASP A 328 33.40 27.82 11.70
C ASP A 328 33.80 29.00 10.80
N GLY A 329 32.98 29.32 9.79
CA GLY A 329 33.28 30.37 8.82
C GLY A 329 34.19 29.95 7.67
N GLN A 330 34.49 28.65 7.49
CA GLN A 330 35.26 28.15 6.35
C GLN A 330 34.37 27.62 5.21
N SER A 331 34.76 27.93 3.97
CA SER A 331 34.12 27.36 2.78
C SER A 331 34.46 25.87 2.63
N ASN A 332 33.44 25.04 2.33
CA ASN A 332 33.62 23.65 1.93
C ASN A 332 33.39 23.41 0.42
N ARG A 333 33.16 24.48 -0.36
CA ARG A 333 32.97 24.45 -1.82
C ARG A 333 34.24 24.88 -2.57
N GLU A 334 34.64 24.11 -3.58
CA GLU A 334 35.90 24.32 -4.31
C GLU A 334 35.91 25.57 -5.22
N SER A 335 34.73 26.07 -5.63
CA SER A 335 34.60 27.05 -6.72
C SER A 335 34.64 28.53 -6.30
N VAL A 336 34.74 28.87 -5.00
CA VAL A 336 34.53 30.27 -4.56
C VAL A 336 35.70 30.84 -3.76
N VAL A 337 36.38 30.01 -2.97
CA VAL A 337 37.64 30.32 -2.29
C VAL A 337 38.25 28.93 -2.03
N LYS A 338 39.57 28.76 -2.11
CA LYS A 338 40.21 27.44 -1.87
C LYS A 338 39.58 26.76 -0.64
N LYS A 339 39.18 25.49 -0.75
CA LYS A 339 38.65 24.70 0.36
C LYS A 339 39.52 24.90 1.61
N GLY A 340 38.93 25.29 2.74
CA GLY A 340 39.66 25.60 3.97
C GLY A 340 40.29 26.99 4.05
N THR A 341 39.79 27.96 3.28
CA THR A 341 40.07 29.38 3.49
C THR A 341 38.87 30.05 4.16
N GLY A 342 39.13 30.84 5.20
CA GLY A 342 38.10 31.59 5.91
C GLY A 342 37.35 32.52 4.95
N LEU A 343 36.03 32.55 5.10
CA LEU A 343 35.16 33.46 4.37
C LEU A 343 35.48 34.90 4.76
N ALA A 344 35.48 35.83 3.81
CA ALA A 344 35.77 37.24 4.08
C ALA A 344 34.67 37.90 4.93
N SER A 345 35.03 38.95 5.67
CA SER A 345 34.06 39.69 6.48
C SER A 345 32.93 40.27 5.61
N GLY A 346 31.68 40.02 6.00
CA GLY A 346 30.52 40.41 5.20
C GLY A 346 29.22 39.69 5.57
N ILE A 347 28.15 40.04 4.85
CA ILE A 347 26.83 39.42 4.99
C ILE A 347 26.75 38.17 4.11
N TYR A 348 26.24 37.11 4.71
CA TYR A 348 25.91 35.83 4.09
C TYR A 348 24.45 35.49 4.36
N PHE A 349 23.83 34.76 3.45
CA PHE A 349 22.47 34.25 3.61
C PHE A 349 22.54 32.76 3.86
N TYR A 350 21.69 32.24 4.72
CA TYR A 350 21.62 30.80 4.95
C TYR A 350 20.20 30.29 4.79
N ILE A 351 20.11 29.04 4.34
CA ILE A 351 18.89 28.26 4.27
C ILE A 351 19.10 27.05 5.16
N LEU A 352 18.26 26.92 6.19
CA LEU A 352 18.17 25.72 7.01
C LEU A 352 16.90 24.96 6.61
N THR A 353 17.06 23.71 6.23
CA THR A 353 15.95 22.80 5.94
C THR A 353 15.94 21.67 6.96
N MET A 354 14.87 21.55 7.74
CA MET A 354 14.68 20.50 8.75
C MET A 354 13.62 19.53 8.24
N HIS A 355 14.04 18.44 7.60
CA HIS A 355 13.13 17.52 6.91
C HIS A 355 12.23 16.77 7.89
N ASP A 356 12.73 16.41 9.08
CA ASP A 356 11.93 15.69 10.09
C ASP A 356 10.78 16.54 10.65
N LEU A 357 11.01 17.85 10.77
CA LEU A 357 10.04 18.81 11.28
C LEU A 357 9.22 19.50 10.18
N ARG A 358 9.57 19.28 8.91
CA ARG A 358 9.03 20.00 7.74
C ARG A 358 9.07 21.51 7.94
N GLN A 359 10.21 21.99 8.43
CA GLN A 359 10.46 23.40 8.71
C GLN A 359 11.62 23.92 7.87
N LYS A 360 11.50 25.15 7.38
CA LYS A 360 12.55 25.81 6.61
C LYS A 360 12.69 27.23 7.08
N HIS A 361 13.92 27.66 7.25
CA HIS A 361 14.24 29.03 7.60
C HIS A 361 15.20 29.61 6.57
N GLN A 362 14.97 30.87 6.23
CA GLN A 362 15.92 31.68 5.50
C GLN A 362 16.27 32.89 6.35
N GLY A 363 17.55 33.00 6.69
CA GLY A 363 18.08 34.09 7.50
C GLY A 363 19.36 34.66 6.90
N TYR A 364 19.95 35.61 7.62
CA TYR A 364 21.29 36.08 7.30
C TYR A 364 22.22 35.97 8.50
N LEU A 365 23.51 35.87 8.22
CA LEU A 365 24.56 36.03 9.21
C LEU A 365 25.61 37.04 8.74
N TYR A 366 26.24 37.70 9.69
CA TYR A 366 27.39 38.56 9.44
C TYR A 366 28.65 37.92 10.01
N ILE A 367 29.69 37.79 9.19
CA ILE A 367 30.99 37.27 9.58
C ILE A 367 31.96 38.45 9.71
N SER A 368 32.71 38.49 10.81
CA SER A 368 33.79 39.46 11.06
C SER A 368 35.05 38.74 11.52
N ASN A 369 36.06 38.64 10.67
CA ASN A 369 37.36 38.05 11.03
C ASN A 369 38.34 39.06 11.64
#